data_AF-A0A7W8JQW7-F1
#
_entry.id   AF-A0A7W8JQW7-F1
#
_cell.length_a   1.000
_cell.length_b   1.000
_cell.length_c   1.000
_cell.angle_alpha   90.00
_cell.angle_beta   90.00
_cell.angle_gamma   90.00
#
_symmetry.space_group_name_H-M   'P 1'
#
loop_
_entity.id
_entity.type
_entity.pdbx_description
1 polymer ?
#
loop_
_entity_poly.entity_id
_entity_poly.type
_entity_poly.pdbx_seq_one_letter_code
_entity_poly.pdbx_strand_id
1 'polypeptide(L)'
;MKLQISVALALLFSVPAAGAQEKPSLPFSDWGSCPFECCTYGDWRATKALDAHQDRSDKSPVSFHIAAGQSVRAVTGVVITTKYGVTQVMKPIKLGYLRDAKAPKLSLAAGDVLYTLHYQGEASDLFW
;
A
#
# COMPACT_ATOMS: atom_id res chain seq x y z
N MET A 1 8.87 -17.32 -69.49
CA MET A 1 8.88 -18.21 -68.32
C MET A 1 8.76 -17.32 -67.09
N LYS A 2 7.69 -17.46 -66.30
CA LYS A 2 7.26 -16.48 -65.28
C LYS A 2 8.16 -16.54 -64.04
N LEU A 3 8.72 -15.39 -63.65
CA LEU A 3 9.49 -15.21 -62.42
C LEU A 3 8.51 -15.03 -61.25
N GLN A 4 8.39 -16.02 -60.37
CA GLN A 4 7.59 -15.91 -59.15
C GLN A 4 8.43 -15.24 -58.06
N ILE A 5 8.08 -14.01 -57.72
CA ILE A 5 8.64 -13.30 -56.56
C ILE A 5 7.76 -13.67 -55.36
N SER A 6 8.26 -14.57 -54.52
CA SER A 6 7.65 -14.88 -53.23
C SER A 6 7.83 -13.70 -52.28
N VAL A 7 6.77 -12.92 -52.07
CA VAL A 7 6.75 -11.88 -51.03
C VAL A 7 6.60 -12.57 -49.68
N ALA A 8 7.69 -12.70 -48.94
CA ALA A 8 7.66 -13.14 -47.55
C ALA A 8 7.10 -12.01 -46.68
N LEU A 9 5.84 -12.15 -46.26
CA LEU A 9 5.18 -11.21 -45.36
C LEU A 9 5.73 -11.42 -43.95
N ALA A 10 6.73 -10.63 -43.55
CA ALA A 10 7.26 -10.61 -42.20
C ALA A 10 6.21 -10.03 -41.23
N LEU A 11 5.54 -10.91 -40.48
CA LEU A 11 4.70 -10.53 -39.35
C LEU A 11 5.60 -9.98 -38.24
N LEU A 12 5.73 -8.65 -38.19
CA LEU A 12 6.28 -7.93 -37.04
C LEU A 12 5.35 -8.13 -35.85
N PHE A 13 5.64 -9.12 -35.01
CA PHE A 13 5.04 -9.24 -33.69
C PHE A 13 5.53 -8.06 -32.85
N SER A 14 4.71 -7.02 -32.76
CA SER A 14 4.82 -5.99 -31.73
C SER A 14 4.56 -6.66 -30.39
N VAL A 15 5.62 -7.14 -29.74
CA VAL A 15 5.57 -7.57 -28.34
C VAL A 15 5.21 -6.32 -27.54
N PRO A 16 4.04 -6.27 -26.86
CA PRO A 16 3.75 -5.16 -25.99
C PRO A 16 4.86 -5.12 -24.94
N ALA A 17 5.60 -4.02 -24.89
CA ALA A 17 6.51 -3.78 -23.79
C ALA A 17 5.68 -3.82 -22.51
N ALA A 18 5.89 -4.83 -21.67
CA ALA A 18 5.32 -4.85 -20.34
C ALA A 18 5.73 -3.54 -19.67
N GLY A 19 4.77 -2.65 -19.43
CA GLY A 19 5.03 -1.40 -18.75
C GLY A 19 5.68 -1.72 -17.41
N ALA A 20 6.82 -1.11 -17.12
CA ALA A 20 7.43 -1.25 -15.80
C ALA A 20 6.40 -0.79 -14.76
N GLN A 21 6.08 -1.65 -13.79
CA GLN A 21 5.14 -1.29 -12.75
C GLN A 21 5.65 -0.05 -12.01
N GLU A 22 4.87 1.03 -12.04
CA GLU A 22 5.23 2.28 -11.39
C GLU A 22 5.42 2.01 -9.90
N LYS A 23 6.53 2.50 -9.35
CA LYS A 23 6.80 2.42 -7.90
C LYS A 23 5.97 3.49 -7.19
N PRO A 24 5.44 3.20 -5.99
CA PRO A 24 4.78 4.24 -5.19
C PRO A 24 5.80 5.31 -4.81
N SER A 25 5.37 6.57 -4.83
CA SER A 25 6.17 7.66 -4.29
C SER A 25 6.32 7.51 -2.78
N LEU A 26 7.51 7.83 -2.27
CA LEU A 26 7.81 7.75 -0.84
C LEU A 26 8.11 9.15 -0.29
N PRO A 27 7.67 9.46 0.95
CA PRO A 27 6.85 8.59 1.80
C PRO A 27 5.40 8.50 1.29
N PHE A 28 4.81 7.30 1.35
CA PHE A 28 3.38 7.10 1.05
C PHE A 28 2.59 7.32 2.34
N SER A 29 1.54 8.15 2.28
CA SER A 29 0.70 8.49 3.44
C SER A 29 -0.72 7.97 3.24
N ASP A 30 -1.11 6.96 4.01
CA ASP A 30 -2.47 6.44 4.09
C ASP A 30 -3.26 7.17 5.19
N TRP A 31 -4.08 8.14 4.80
CA TRP A 31 -4.81 9.01 5.73
C TRP A 31 -6.14 8.39 6.17
N GLY A 32 -6.51 8.59 7.43
CA GLY A 32 -7.71 7.99 8.02
C GLY A 32 -7.51 6.52 8.41
N SER A 33 -6.32 5.98 8.20
CA SER A 33 -6.00 4.58 8.44
C SER A 33 -5.65 4.31 9.90
N CYS A 34 -6.21 3.23 10.45
CA CYS A 34 -5.89 2.69 11.76
C CYS A 34 -5.49 1.21 11.60
N PRO A 35 -4.32 0.92 10.99
CA PRO A 35 -4.03 -0.43 10.54
C PRO A 35 -3.18 -1.16 11.59
N PHE A 36 -3.87 -1.83 12.50
CA PHE A 36 -3.33 -2.87 13.37
C PHE A 36 -4.51 -3.59 14.02
N GLU A 37 -4.29 -4.84 14.45
CA GLU A 37 -5.29 -5.59 15.22
C GLU A 37 -5.61 -4.83 16.51
N CYS A 38 -6.88 -4.51 16.74
CA CYS A 38 -7.33 -3.68 17.87
C CYS A 38 -6.95 -2.19 17.81
N CYS A 39 -6.50 -1.65 16.67
CA CYS A 39 -6.40 -0.21 16.49
C CYS A 39 -7.79 0.43 16.61
N THR A 40 -7.91 1.49 17.41
CA THR A 40 -9.19 2.19 17.58
C THR A 40 -9.04 3.69 17.78
N TYR A 41 -9.94 4.44 17.16
CA TYR A 41 -10.17 5.85 17.45
C TYR A 41 -11.17 6.00 18.61
N GLY A 42 -11.29 7.20 19.16
CA GLY A 42 -12.15 7.48 20.29
C GLY A 42 -11.37 7.82 21.55
N ASP A 43 -11.89 7.44 22.72
CA ASP A 43 -11.38 7.93 23.99
C ASP A 43 -10.26 7.05 24.53
N TRP A 44 -9.14 7.68 24.86
CA TRP A 44 -7.95 7.05 25.41
C TRP A 44 -7.58 7.73 26.73
N ARG A 45 -7.03 6.96 27.66
CA ARG A 45 -6.47 7.49 28.92
C ARG A 45 -4.96 7.35 28.89
N ALA A 46 -4.24 8.47 29.02
CA ALA A 46 -2.79 8.48 29.08
C ALA A 46 -2.30 7.71 30.32
N THR A 47 -1.36 6.77 30.14
CA THR A 47 -0.78 5.99 31.24
C THR A 47 0.42 6.67 31.88
N LYS A 48 1.05 7.62 31.17
CA LYS A 48 2.16 8.46 31.60
C LYS A 48 1.98 9.86 31.03
N ALA A 49 2.74 10.84 31.53
CA ALA A 49 2.77 12.16 30.91
C ALA A 49 3.45 12.09 29.52
N LEU A 50 2.93 12.83 28.55
CA LEU A 50 3.51 12.95 27.20
C LEU A 50 3.21 14.33 26.57
N ASP A 51 4.01 14.68 25.58
CA ASP A 51 3.85 15.92 24.81
C ASP A 51 3.12 15.63 23.49
N ALA A 52 2.14 16.47 23.16
CA ALA A 52 1.49 16.47 21.85
C ALA A 52 2.18 17.52 20.97
N HIS A 53 2.84 17.06 19.91
CA HIS A 53 3.56 17.92 18.96
C HIS A 53 2.63 18.43 17.85
N GLN A 54 2.98 19.58 17.24
CA GLN A 54 2.20 20.16 16.14
C GLN A 54 2.29 19.30 14.86
N ASP A 55 3.44 18.67 14.63
CA ASP A 55 3.67 17.76 13.51
C ASP A 55 4.15 16.38 13.99
N ARG A 56 4.20 15.43 13.05
CA ARG A 56 4.65 14.04 13.26
C ARG A 56 6.19 13.95 13.32
N SER A 57 6.77 14.67 14.27
CA SER A 57 8.22 14.74 14.48
C SER A 57 8.50 15.16 15.91
N ASP A 58 9.39 14.44 16.59
CA ASP A 58 9.82 14.78 17.96
C ASP A 58 10.54 16.15 18.03
N LYS A 59 10.94 16.70 16.87
CA LYS A 59 11.54 18.04 16.74
C LYS A 59 10.51 19.15 16.53
N SER A 60 9.25 18.82 16.27
CA SER A 60 8.18 19.81 16.08
C SER A 60 7.86 20.47 17.43
N PRO A 61 7.46 21.76 17.46
CA PRO A 61 7.06 22.41 18.71
C PRO A 61 5.96 21.62 19.44
N VAL A 62 6.03 21.65 20.78
CA VAL A 62 4.96 21.11 21.63
C VAL A 62 3.75 22.02 21.52
N SER A 63 2.60 21.44 21.18
CA SER A 63 1.31 22.10 21.12
C SER A 63 0.66 22.17 22.50
N PHE A 64 0.66 21.03 23.22
CA PHE A 64 0.18 20.93 24.59
C PHE A 64 0.74 19.69 25.29
N HIS A 65 0.71 19.71 26.62
CA HIS A 65 1.11 18.58 27.47
C HIS A 65 -0.13 17.75 27.86
N ILE A 66 0.03 16.44 27.93
CA ILE A 66 -0.99 15.49 28.40
C ILE A 66 -0.48 14.85 29.68
N ALA A 67 -1.18 15.05 30.79
CA ALA A 67 -0.81 14.47 32.08
C ALA A 67 -1.12 12.97 32.16
N ALA A 68 -0.42 12.26 33.06
CA ALA A 68 -0.78 10.88 33.37
C ALA A 68 -2.22 10.82 33.92
N GLY A 69 -3.02 9.86 33.44
CA GLY A 69 -4.43 9.72 33.78
C GLY A 69 -5.38 10.64 33.01
N GLN A 70 -4.87 11.61 32.23
CA GLN A 70 -5.70 12.49 31.42
C GLN A 70 -6.32 11.73 30.24
N SER A 71 -7.60 12.01 29.99
CA SER A 71 -8.29 11.51 28.80
C SER A 71 -8.02 12.38 27.59
N VAL A 72 -7.82 11.75 26.43
CA VAL A 72 -7.71 12.38 25.12
C VAL A 72 -8.58 11.62 24.12
N ARG A 73 -9.03 12.30 23.07
CA ARG A 73 -9.78 11.67 21.99
C ARG A 73 -8.93 11.56 20.73
N ALA A 74 -8.62 10.33 20.33
CA ALA A 74 -8.02 10.03 19.04
C ALA A 74 -9.08 10.22 17.95
N VAL A 75 -8.91 11.23 17.09
CA VAL A 75 -9.90 11.59 16.06
C VAL A 75 -9.64 10.86 14.74
N THR A 76 -8.37 10.75 14.35
CA THR A 76 -7.93 10.14 13.10
C THR A 76 -6.46 9.71 13.20
N GLY A 77 -5.97 9.05 12.16
CA GLY A 77 -4.62 8.54 12.04
C GLY A 77 -4.07 8.66 10.61
N VAL A 78 -2.78 8.45 10.49
CA VAL A 78 -2.10 8.28 9.20
C VAL A 78 -1.06 7.20 9.35
N VAL A 79 -0.91 6.38 8.33
CA VAL A 79 0.22 5.45 8.22
C VAL A 79 1.17 5.92 7.15
N ILE A 80 2.42 6.13 7.57
CA ILE A 80 3.47 6.67 6.72
C ILE A 80 4.43 5.55 6.39
N THR A 81 4.35 5.07 5.15
CA THR A 81 5.32 4.12 4.61
C THR A 81 6.52 4.90 4.11
N THR A 82 7.65 4.77 4.80
CA THR A 82 8.92 5.41 4.39
C THR A 82 9.77 4.50 3.49
N LYS A 83 9.48 3.19 3.50
CA LYS A 83 10.08 2.19 2.63
C LYS A 83 9.06 1.07 2.40
N TYR A 84 8.72 0.80 1.15
CA TYR A 84 7.86 -0.33 0.80
C TYR A 84 8.62 -1.66 0.83
N GLY A 85 7.89 -2.74 1.08
CA GLY A 85 8.31 -4.10 0.78
C GLY A 85 8.22 -4.39 -0.72
N VAL A 86 8.91 -5.44 -1.17
CA VAL A 86 8.85 -5.91 -2.55
C VAL A 86 8.46 -7.38 -2.52
N THR A 87 7.30 -7.71 -3.08
CA THR A 87 6.75 -9.06 -3.11
C THR A 87 6.72 -9.57 -4.53
N GLN A 88 7.47 -10.64 -4.83
CA GLN A 88 7.43 -11.29 -6.14
C GLN A 88 6.41 -12.44 -6.14
N VAL A 89 5.56 -12.46 -7.16
CA VAL A 89 4.56 -13.51 -7.34
C VAL A 89 5.24 -14.75 -7.93
N MET A 90 5.32 -15.83 -7.14
CA MET A 90 6.00 -17.06 -7.59
C MET A 90 5.14 -17.96 -8.48
N LYS A 91 3.82 -17.90 -8.32
CA LYS A 91 2.82 -18.68 -9.06
C LYS A 91 1.59 -17.80 -9.31
N PRO A 92 0.86 -17.98 -10.43
CA PRO A 92 -0.33 -17.19 -10.70
C PRO A 92 -1.32 -17.22 -9.53
N ILE A 93 -1.81 -16.05 -9.12
CA ILE A 93 -2.70 -15.89 -7.97
C ILE A 93 -3.76 -14.84 -8.25
N LYS A 94 -4.93 -15.00 -7.63
CA LYS A 94 -5.99 -14.01 -7.63
C LYS A 94 -6.13 -13.44 -6.21
N LEU A 95 -6.21 -12.12 -6.09
CA LEU A 95 -6.26 -11.39 -4.81
C LEU A 95 -7.45 -10.43 -4.77
N GLY A 96 -7.69 -9.84 -3.59
CA GLY A 96 -8.73 -8.83 -3.40
C GLY A 96 -10.14 -9.41 -3.30
N TYR A 97 -10.28 -10.56 -2.63
CA TYR A 97 -11.59 -11.12 -2.25
C TYR A 97 -12.17 -10.31 -1.08
N LEU A 98 -12.86 -9.22 -1.41
CA LEU A 98 -13.54 -8.39 -0.42
C LEU A 98 -14.90 -9.00 -0.07
N ARG A 99 -15.42 -8.72 1.14
CA ARG A 99 -16.64 -9.30 1.71
C ARG A 99 -17.84 -9.31 0.75
N ASP A 100 -18.01 -8.27 -0.06
CA ASP A 100 -19.13 -8.11 -0.99
C ASP A 100 -18.75 -8.29 -2.48
N ALA A 101 -17.51 -8.71 -2.76
CA ALA A 101 -17.03 -8.87 -4.13
C ALA A 101 -17.41 -10.25 -4.69
N LYS A 102 -18.08 -10.28 -5.85
CA LYS A 102 -18.42 -11.53 -6.57
C LYS A 102 -17.23 -12.18 -7.27
N ALA A 103 -16.11 -11.46 -7.38
CA ALA A 103 -14.91 -11.87 -8.08
C ALA A 103 -13.67 -11.18 -7.46
N PRO A 104 -12.48 -11.78 -7.59
CA PRO A 104 -11.24 -11.14 -7.17
C PRO A 104 -10.99 -9.86 -7.96
N LYS A 105 -10.44 -8.84 -7.30
CA LYS A 105 -10.11 -7.54 -7.93
C LYS A 105 -8.82 -7.57 -8.74
N LEU A 106 -7.93 -8.52 -8.44
CA LEU A 106 -6.59 -8.55 -9.01
C LEU A 106 -6.24 -9.98 -9.41
N SER A 107 -5.71 -10.15 -10.62
CA SER A 107 -5.13 -11.41 -11.11
C SER A 107 -3.67 -11.14 -11.47
N LEU A 108 -2.77 -11.90 -10.88
CA LEU A 108 -1.32 -11.75 -11.02
C LEU A 108 -0.73 -13.00 -11.66
N ALA A 109 0.23 -12.79 -12.55
CA ALA A 109 1.04 -13.83 -13.16
C ALA A 109 2.29 -14.13 -12.31
N ALA A 110 2.91 -15.28 -12.56
CA ALA A 110 4.24 -15.54 -12.00
C ALA A 110 5.25 -14.54 -12.57
N GLY A 111 6.05 -13.94 -11.69
CA GLY A 111 7.02 -12.89 -12.02
C GLY A 111 6.55 -11.47 -11.73
N ASP A 112 5.24 -11.25 -11.56
CA ASP A 112 4.72 -9.93 -11.17
C ASP A 112 5.29 -9.49 -9.82
N VAL A 113 5.42 -8.18 -9.63
CA VAL A 113 5.97 -7.57 -8.42
C VAL A 113 4.94 -6.63 -7.81
N LEU A 114 4.65 -6.81 -6.53
CA LEU A 114 3.84 -5.88 -5.74
C LEU A 114 4.72 -5.10 -4.79
N TYR A 115 4.44 -3.81 -4.63
CA TYR A 115 5.08 -2.99 -3.59
C TYR A 115 4.18 -2.98 -2.35
N THR A 116 4.62 -3.64 -1.28
CA THR A 116 3.85 -3.72 -0.02
C THR A 116 4.03 -2.42 0.76
N LEU A 117 2.95 -1.70 1.00
CA LEU A 117 2.97 -0.41 1.69
C LEU A 117 2.95 -0.60 3.20
N HIS A 118 1.89 -1.19 3.75
CA HIS A 118 1.82 -1.53 5.17
C HIS A 118 0.80 -2.65 5.42
N TYR A 119 0.96 -3.32 6.57
CA TYR A 119 -0.01 -4.28 7.10
C TYR A 119 -1.36 -3.61 7.36
N GLN A 120 -2.46 -4.32 7.10
CA GLN A 120 -3.84 -3.87 7.32
C GLN A 120 -4.58 -4.69 8.40
N GLY A 121 -3.99 -5.76 8.94
CA GLY A 121 -4.64 -6.66 9.90
C GLY A 121 -5.07 -7.98 9.26
N GLU A 122 -5.22 -9.04 10.08
CA GLU A 122 -5.78 -10.35 9.68
C GLU A 122 -5.13 -10.95 8.42
N ALA A 123 -3.80 -10.88 8.33
CA ALA A 123 -3.03 -11.34 7.17
C ALA A 123 -3.35 -10.63 5.84
N SER A 124 -3.80 -9.37 5.90
CA SER A 124 -3.93 -8.48 4.75
C SER A 124 -2.91 -7.34 4.79
N ASP A 125 -2.42 -6.95 3.63
CA ASP A 125 -1.56 -5.78 3.45
C ASP A 125 -2.14 -4.88 2.35
N LEU A 126 -1.78 -3.60 2.40
CA LEU A 126 -1.99 -2.66 1.30
C LEU A 126 -0.83 -2.78 0.31
N PHE A 127 -1.14 -2.96 -0.97
CA PHE A 127 -0.17 -3.07 -2.06
C PHE A 127 -0.36 -1.98 -3.12
N TRP A 128 0.70 -1.73 -3.87
CA TRP A 128 0.75 -0.91 -5.09
C TRP A 128 1.25 -1.73 -6.28
#